data_AF-A0A6N2K0F5-F1
#
_entry.id   AF-A0A6N2K0F5-F1
#
_cell.length_a   1.000
_cell.length_b   1.000
_cell.length_c   1.000
_cell.angle_alpha   90.00
_cell.angle_beta   90.00
_cell.angle_gamma   90.00
#
_symmetry.space_group_name_H-M   'P 1'
#
loop_
_entity.id
_entity.type
_entity.pdbx_description
1 polymer ?
#
loop_
_entity_poly.entity_id
_entity_poly.type
_entity_poly.pdbx_seq_one_letter_code
_entity_poly.pdbx_strand_id
1 'polypeptide(L)'
;MFRSARWRGEKNKIKTVFKLQFHATQLPQLNTNALVVSVVPGDVGKATVSSEKGIPREGSCRWDYPVYETVKYIRDVKTGKINERIYHFVVSTFGRGSFNRFC
;
A
#
# COMPACT_ATOMS: atom_id res chain seq x y z
N MET A 1 10.70 26.77 -38.76
CA MET A 1 10.31 25.46 -38.19
C MET A 1 10.40 25.52 -36.67
N PHE A 2 9.27 25.63 -35.96
CA PHE A 2 9.28 25.60 -34.49
C PHE A 2 9.12 24.17 -34.02
N ARG A 3 10.21 23.56 -33.53
CA ARG A 3 10.14 22.29 -32.82
C ARG A 3 9.59 22.57 -31.42
N SER A 4 8.26 22.57 -31.28
CA SER A 4 7.63 22.56 -29.97
C SER A 4 7.90 21.20 -29.33
N ALA A 5 8.99 21.09 -28.58
CA ALA A 5 9.18 19.98 -27.65
C ALA A 5 7.98 19.99 -26.70
N ARG A 6 7.12 18.98 -26.84
CA ARG A 6 5.87 18.83 -26.09
C ARG A 6 6.21 18.45 -24.65
N TRP A 7 6.83 19.35 -23.88
CA TRP A 7 7.21 19.21 -22.47
C TRP A 7 5.99 19.20 -21.51
N ARG A 8 4.80 18.86 -22.02
CA ARG A 8 3.53 19.05 -21.31
C ARG A 8 3.21 17.90 -20.34
N GLY A 9 4.00 16.82 -20.33
CA GLY A 9 3.71 15.60 -19.58
C GLY A 9 4.22 15.57 -18.13
N GLU A 10 5.24 16.36 -17.79
CA GLU A 10 5.87 16.29 -16.46
C GLU A 10 5.18 17.20 -15.43
N LYS A 11 4.63 18.34 -15.87
CA LYS A 11 3.94 19.32 -15.00
C LYS A 11 2.65 18.81 -14.34
N ASN A 12 2.18 17.63 -14.73
CA ASN A 12 0.91 17.06 -14.29
C ASN A 12 1.07 15.92 -13.30
N LYS A 13 2.31 15.53 -13.01
CA LYS A 13 2.61 14.43 -12.12
C LYS A 13 2.82 14.98 -10.71
N ILE A 14 1.96 14.59 -9.79
CA ILE A 14 2.09 14.93 -8.37
C ILE A 14 2.64 13.71 -7.67
N LYS A 15 3.84 13.83 -7.08
CA LYS A 15 4.43 12.77 -6.26
C LYS A 15 4.09 13.04 -4.79
N THR A 16 3.49 12.07 -4.13
CA THR A 16 3.16 12.13 -2.70
C THR A 16 3.68 10.88 -2.03
N VAL A 17 4.22 11.01 -0.83
CA VAL A 17 4.64 9.87 0.00
C VAL A 17 3.65 9.74 1.15
N PHE A 18 3.04 8.56 1.27
CA PHE A 18 2.16 8.22 2.38
C PHE A 18 2.94 7.41 3.41
N LYS A 19 2.84 7.85 4.67
CA LYS A 19 3.35 7.11 5.84
C LYS A 19 2.17 6.39 6.49
N LEU A 20 2.19 5.07 6.43
CA LEU A 20 1.13 4.21 6.93
C LEU A 20 1.61 3.45 8.15
N GLN A 21 0.96 3.64 9.29
CA GLN A 21 1.23 2.90 10.52
C GLN A 21 0.04 2.02 10.85
N PHE A 22 0.29 0.73 11.08
CA PHE A 22 -0.75 -0.26 11.29
C PHE A 22 -0.83 -0.67 12.77
N HIS A 23 -2.06 -0.78 13.27
CA HIS A 23 -2.37 -1.30 14.59
C HIS A 23 -3.70 -2.04 14.52
N ALA A 24 -3.66 -3.33 14.83
CA ALA A 24 -4.84 -4.18 14.94
C ALA A 24 -5.17 -4.41 16.41
N THR A 25 -6.40 -4.13 16.81
CA THR A 25 -6.85 -4.16 18.22
C THR A 25 -7.84 -5.28 18.54
N GLN A 26 -8.42 -5.92 17.51
CA GLN A 26 -9.44 -6.97 17.65
C GLN A 26 -9.04 -8.19 16.83
N LEU A 27 -7.87 -8.75 17.14
CA LEU A 27 -7.44 -9.99 16.50
C LEU A 27 -8.14 -11.17 17.18
N PRO A 28 -8.81 -12.05 16.42
CA PRO A 28 -9.21 -13.34 16.95
C PRO A 28 -7.96 -14.08 17.42
N GLN A 29 -8.11 -15.07 18.31
CA GLN A 29 -7.00 -15.91 18.78
C GLN A 29 -6.41 -16.67 17.58
N LEU A 30 -5.47 -16.03 16.90
CA LEU A 30 -4.79 -16.53 15.73
C LEU A 30 -3.58 -17.31 16.23
N ASN A 31 -3.56 -18.62 15.99
CA ASN A 31 -2.39 -19.47 16.22
C ASN A 31 -1.31 -19.22 15.16
N THR A 32 -1.02 -17.95 14.84
CA THR A 32 -0.10 -17.53 13.79
C THR A 32 1.10 -16.85 14.43
N ASN A 33 2.29 -17.14 13.92
CA ASN A 33 3.53 -16.65 14.51
C ASN A 33 3.81 -15.18 14.16
N ALA A 34 3.29 -14.72 13.02
CA ALA A 34 3.41 -13.32 12.61
C ALA A 34 2.30 -12.91 11.62
N LEU A 35 2.00 -11.62 11.61
CA LEU A 35 1.13 -10.95 10.64
C LEU A 35 1.95 -9.97 9.78
N VAL A 36 1.62 -9.89 8.51
CA VAL A 36 2.22 -8.95 7.56
C VAL A 36 1.11 -8.20 6.85
N VAL A 37 1.20 -6.88 6.74
CA VAL A 37 0.30 -6.05 5.95
C VAL A 37 0.97 -5.71 4.63
N SER A 38 0.32 -6.05 3.52
CA SER A 38 0.78 -5.71 2.17
C SER A 38 -0.10 -4.62 1.56
N VAL A 39 0.52 -3.63 0.95
CA VAL A 39 -0.15 -2.53 0.24
C VAL A 39 -0.17 -2.85 -1.25
N VAL A 40 -1.37 -3.04 -1.79
CA VAL A 40 -1.60 -3.46 -3.18
C VAL A 40 -2.31 -2.32 -3.93
N PRO A 41 -1.68 -1.68 -4.91
CA PRO A 41 -2.36 -0.74 -5.78
C PRO A 41 -3.39 -1.48 -6.65
N GLY A 42 -4.61 -0.94 -6.74
CA GLY A 42 -5.68 -1.52 -7.55
C GLY A 42 -5.39 -1.55 -9.05
N ASP A 43 -4.49 -0.69 -9.54
CA ASP A 43 -4.07 -0.65 -10.94
C ASP A 43 -3.03 -1.72 -11.32
N VAL A 44 -2.24 -2.20 -10.35
CA VAL A 44 -1.16 -3.18 -10.59
C VAL A 44 -1.54 -4.58 -10.11
N GLY A 45 -2.38 -4.69 -9.08
CA GLY A 45 -2.84 -5.95 -8.50
C GLY A 45 -1.76 -6.75 -7.75
N LYS A 46 -0.55 -6.20 -7.61
CA LYS A 46 0.57 -6.80 -6.84
C LYS A 46 0.98 -5.91 -5.69
N ALA A 47 1.38 -6.50 -4.58
CA ALA A 47 1.91 -5.75 -3.45
C ALA A 47 3.16 -4.97 -3.87
N THR A 48 3.14 -3.67 -3.61
CA THR A 48 4.27 -2.76 -3.87
C THR A 48 5.19 -2.66 -2.67
N VAL A 49 4.60 -2.69 -1.49
CA VAL A 49 5.31 -2.66 -0.22
C VAL A 49 4.57 -3.50 0.81
N SER A 50 5.30 -4.16 1.68
CA SER A 50 4.75 -4.89 2.82
C SER A 50 5.42 -4.44 4.11
N SER A 51 4.68 -4.47 5.20
CA SER A 51 5.21 -4.25 6.54
C SER A 51 6.15 -5.37 6.94
N GLU A 52 6.91 -5.14 8.00
CA GLU A 52 7.61 -6.22 8.68
C GLU A 52 6.64 -7.19 9.36
N LYS A 53 7.18 -8.29 9.88
CA LYS A 53 6.43 -9.29 10.64
C LYS A 53 6.03 -8.70 11.99
N GLY A 54 4.76 -8.37 12.14
CA GLY A 54 4.16 -7.98 13.42
C GLY A 54 3.83 -9.23 14.23
N ILE A 55 4.24 -9.25 15.50
CA ILE A 55 3.97 -10.37 16.39
C ILE A 55 2.65 -10.08 17.13
N PRO A 56 1.60 -10.91 16.95
CA PRO A 56 0.37 -10.76 17.72
C PRO A 56 0.64 -10.98 19.22
N ARG A 57 0.13 -10.07 20.06
CA ARG A 57 0.19 -10.16 21.53
C ARG A 57 -1.19 -9.87 22.09
N GLU A 58 -1.72 -10.82 22.87
CA GLU A 58 -2.93 -10.64 23.68
C GLU A 58 -4.15 -10.09 22.90
N GLY A 59 -4.35 -10.54 21.65
CA GLY A 59 -5.46 -10.09 20.80
C GLY A 59 -5.23 -8.77 20.06
N SER A 60 -4.02 -8.21 20.16
CA SER A 60 -3.59 -7.03 19.38
C SER A 60 -2.32 -7.32 18.58
N CYS A 61 -2.06 -6.56 17.53
CA CYS A 61 -0.79 -6.58 16.81
C CYS A 61 -0.45 -5.17 16.37
N ARG A 62 0.74 -4.72 16.73
CA ARG A 62 1.28 -3.44 16.30
C ARG A 62 2.51 -3.67 15.46
N TRP A 63 2.58 -2.94 14.35
CA TRP A 63 3.79 -2.85 13.56
C TRP A 63 4.59 -1.64 14.02
N ASP A 64 5.80 -1.89 14.51
CA ASP A 64 6.67 -0.85 15.05
C ASP A 64 7.13 0.11 13.96
N TYR A 65 7.43 -0.42 12.77
CA TYR A 65 7.88 0.36 11.63
C TYR A 65 6.72 0.72 10.69
N PRO A 66 6.57 2.01 10.36
CA PRO A 66 5.59 2.44 9.37
C PRO A 66 6.04 2.03 7.96
N VAL A 67 5.05 1.80 7.10
CA VAL A 67 5.25 1.54 5.68
C VAL A 67 5.19 2.87 4.92
N TYR A 68 6.12 3.05 3.99
CA TYR A 68 6.16 4.23 3.12
C TYR A 68 5.76 3.83 1.71
N GLU A 69 4.72 4.46 1.18
CA GLU A 69 4.25 4.24 -0.19
C GLU A 69 4.34 5.54 -0.99
N THR A 70 5.04 5.48 -2.13
CA THR A 70 5.20 6.65 -3.02
C THR A 70 4.20 6.58 -4.17
N VAL A 71 3.24 7.49 -4.16
CA VAL A 71 2.16 7.53 -5.15
C VAL A 71 2.42 8.65 -6.15
N LYS A 72 2.31 8.28 -7.43
CA LYS A 72 2.38 9.23 -8.55
C LYS A 72 0.97 9.47 -9.08
N TYR A 73 0.39 10.60 -8.73
CA TYR A 73 -0.89 11.05 -9.27
C TYR A 73 -0.68 11.76 -10.61
N ILE A 74 -1.66 11.62 -11.50
CA ILE A 74 -1.72 12.34 -12.76
C ILE A 74 -2.91 13.29 -12.68
N ARG A 75 -2.64 14.58 -12.86
CA ARG A 75 -3.64 15.63 -12.97
C ARG A 75 -3.99 15.83 -14.45
N ASP A 76 -5.26 15.75 -14.80
CA ASP A 76 -5.71 16.10 -16.13
C ASP A 76 -5.55 17.62 -16.34
N VAL A 77 -4.85 18.01 -17.41
CA VAL A 77 -4.58 19.42 -17.77
C VAL A 77 -5.86 20.16 -18.13
N LYS A 78 -6.83 19.48 -18.75
CA LYS A 78 -8.03 20.09 -19.28
C LYS A 78 -9.06 20.34 -18.20
N THR A 79 -9.26 19.35 -17.33
CA THR A 79 -10.28 19.39 -16.27
C THR A 79 -9.71 19.77 -14.91
N GLY A 80 -8.38 19.72 -14.73
CA GLY A 80 -7.71 19.95 -13.46
C GLY A 80 -7.92 18.83 -12.44
N LYS A 81 -8.67 17.77 -12.78
CA LYS A 81 -8.99 16.66 -11.88
C LYS A 81 -7.78 15.76 -11.68
N ILE A 82 -7.61 15.26 -10.47
CA ILE A 82 -6.58 14.29 -10.13
C ILE A 82 -7.20 12.90 -10.27
N ASN A 83 -6.53 12.00 -10.98
CA ASN A 83 -6.98 10.62 -11.08
C ASN A 83 -6.88 9.94 -9.72
N GLU A 84 -7.99 9.44 -9.23
CA GLU A 84 -8.05 8.66 -8.00
C GLU A 84 -7.26 7.35 -8.16
N ARG A 85 -6.68 6.88 -7.06
CA ARG A 85 -6.02 5.58 -6.99
C ARG A 85 -6.56 4.84 -5.78
N ILE A 86 -7.11 3.66 -6.03
CA ILE A 86 -7.59 2.76 -4.99
C ILE A 86 -6.44 1.85 -4.58
N TYR A 87 -6.25 1.68 -3.27
CA TYR A 87 -5.28 0.77 -2.68
C TYR A 87 -5.99 -0.21 -1.77
N HIS A 88 -5.56 -1.46 -1.84
CA HIS A 88 -6.04 -2.54 -1.00
C HIS A 88 -4.96 -2.92 0.02
N PHE A 89 -5.37 -3.08 1.27
CA PHE A 89 -4.51 -3.55 2.36
C PHE A 89 -4.84 -5.01 2.64
N VAL A 90 -3.87 -5.89 2.41
CA VAL A 90 -4.04 -7.34 2.60
C VAL A 90 -3.24 -7.76 3.82
N VAL A 91 -3.88 -8.43 4.76
CA VAL A 91 -3.22 -9.00 5.95
C VAL A 91 -2.94 -10.48 5.69
N SER A 92 -1.67 -10.86 5.79
CA SER A 92 -1.21 -12.23 5.60
C SER A 92 -0.65 -12.80 6.89
N THR A 93 -0.96 -14.07 7.16
CA THR A 93 -0.48 -14.80 8.34
C THR A 93 0.72 -15.67 7.97
N PHE A 94 1.81 -15.59 8.73
CA PHE A 94 2.99 -16.44 8.57
C PHE A 94 3.00 -17.53 9.66
N GLY A 95 2.88 -18.80 9.27
CA GLY A 95 2.85 -19.95 10.18
C GLY A 95 3.46 -21.21 9.55
N ARG A 96 3.86 -22.19 10.39
CA ARG A 96 4.33 -23.51 9.93
C ARG A 96 3.14 -24.29 9.34
N GLY A 97 2.87 -24.13 8.06
CA GLY A 97 1.87 -24.92 7.32
C GLY A 97 0.76 -24.14 6.62
N SER A 98 0.83 -22.82 6.48
CA SER A 98 -0.20 -22.05 5.78
C SER A 98 0.22 -21.74 4.34
N PHE A 99 -0.27 -22.58 3.41
CA PHE A 99 -0.54 -22.16 2.04
C PHE A 99 -1.43 -20.91 2.10
N ASN A 100 -1.01 -19.85 1.40
CA ASN A 100 -1.74 -18.60 1.22
C ASN A 100 -3.24 -18.84 1.07
N ARG A 101 -4.03 -18.45 2.06
CA ARG A 101 -5.48 -18.36 1.90
C ARG A 101 -6.03 -17.22 2.75
N PHE A 102 -5.98 -16.03 2.16
CA PHE A 102 -7.02 -15.02 2.31
C PHE A 102 -7.19 -14.40 0.91
N CYS A 103 -8.19 -14.89 0.18
CA CYS A 103 -8.82 -14.19 -0.93
C CYS A 103 -10.04 -13.47 -0.36
#